data_AF-A0A2V8ENZ3-F1
#
_entry.id   AF-A0A2V8ENZ3-F1
#
_cell.length_a   1.000
_cell.length_b   1.000
_cell.length_c   1.000
_cell.angle_alpha   90.00
_cell.angle_beta   90.00
_cell.angle_gamma   90.00
#
_symmetry.space_group_name_H-M   'P 1'
#
loop_
_entity.id
_entity.type
_entity.pdbx_description
1 polymer ?
#
loop_
_entity_poly.entity_id
_entity_poly.type
_entity_poly.pdbx_seq_one_letter_code
_entity_poly.pdbx_strand_id
1 'polypeptide(L)'
;MAPIMEIPTPPFAKSYLTKFKIEDVLRPDDPMTVPLLRLMIATDDLRHLQKLLVIVREVDETSTESDRLIHNGEIGHLFRLICGHLYEAATPFRAVDEAARGRLDKAVAEDPEGKAALAAVRAAYDPNRTDGLRHSFLYLVRNEIAFHYKDQDLRTSFEKHLREGHLLDILVLAEGSGLSRFSLTDSLLTFTIADGMGERLEDFAQQFMTRIGEAIGLVGDIATVVGHLLGYLLAPHRKAVEMREDQVTIDPALRAARDQIERERRKAKAV
;
A
#
# COMPACT_ATOMS: atom_id res chain seq x y z
N MET A 1 -28.37 29.75 -8.73
CA MET A 1 -27.63 28.65 -9.40
C MET A 1 -28.56 27.46 -9.49
N ALA A 2 -28.72 26.87 -10.67
CA ALA A 2 -29.48 25.63 -10.80
C ALA A 2 -28.68 24.48 -10.16
N PRO A 3 -29.33 23.56 -9.43
CA PRO A 3 -28.65 22.38 -8.89
C PRO A 3 -28.10 21.55 -10.04
N ILE A 4 -26.81 21.23 -9.99
CA ILE A 4 -26.17 20.30 -10.91
C ILE A 4 -26.84 18.94 -10.68
N MET A 5 -27.51 18.42 -11.71
CA MET A 5 -28.08 17.09 -11.69
C MET A 5 -26.95 16.07 -11.55
N GLU A 6 -26.80 15.49 -10.36
CA GLU A 6 -25.82 14.43 -10.12
C GLU A 6 -26.26 13.17 -10.85
N ILE A 7 -25.49 12.76 -11.86
CA ILE A 7 -25.68 11.48 -12.54
C ILE A 7 -25.22 10.38 -11.56
N PRO A 8 -26.09 9.42 -11.19
CA PRO A 8 -25.71 8.33 -10.30
C PRO A 8 -24.55 7.56 -10.90
N THR A 9 -23.45 7.43 -10.16
CA THR A 9 -22.33 6.61 -10.63
C THR A 9 -22.73 5.13 -10.52
N PRO A 10 -22.60 4.31 -11.58
CA PRO A 10 -23.06 2.92 -11.57
C PRO A 10 -22.30 2.09 -10.52
N PRO A 11 -22.91 1.09 -9.85
CA PRO A 11 -22.29 0.28 -8.78
C PRO A 11 -21.15 -0.63 -9.25
N PHE A 12 -20.89 -0.66 -10.56
CA PHE A 12 -19.88 -1.49 -11.20
C PHE A 12 -18.80 -0.63 -11.87
N ALA A 13 -17.57 -1.12 -11.88
CA ALA A 13 -16.49 -0.61 -12.73
C ALA A 13 -16.43 -1.43 -14.01
N LYS A 14 -16.17 -0.75 -15.13
CA LYS A 14 -15.78 -1.42 -16.37
C LYS A 14 -14.47 -2.16 -16.14
N SER A 15 -14.40 -3.40 -16.60
CA SER A 15 -13.20 -4.24 -16.54
C SER A 15 -13.02 -5.00 -17.86
N TYR A 16 -11.85 -5.61 -18.02
CA TYR A 16 -11.54 -6.42 -19.18
C TYR A 16 -10.93 -7.73 -18.72
N LEU A 17 -11.60 -8.84 -19.03
CA LEU A 17 -11.03 -10.17 -18.81
C LEU A 17 -10.16 -10.52 -20.00
N THR A 18 -8.86 -10.69 -19.73
CA THR A 18 -7.84 -10.96 -20.73
C THR A 18 -7.31 -12.37 -20.54
N LYS A 19 -7.47 -13.22 -21.54
CA LYS A 19 -6.96 -14.59 -21.57
C LYS A 19 -5.88 -14.71 -22.64
N PHE A 20 -4.76 -15.32 -22.27
CA PHE A 20 -3.61 -15.53 -23.14
C PHE A 20 -2.89 -16.82 -22.71
N LYS A 21 -1.99 -17.31 -23.56
CA LYS A 21 -1.12 -18.43 -23.23
C LYS A 21 0.12 -17.92 -22.51
N ILE A 22 0.37 -18.42 -21.31
CA ILE A 22 1.44 -17.92 -20.46
C ILE A 22 2.81 -18.13 -21.12
N GLU A 23 3.00 -19.25 -21.83
CA GLU A 23 4.23 -19.58 -22.54
C GLU A 23 4.58 -18.61 -23.67
N ASP A 24 3.58 -17.91 -24.23
CA ASP A 24 3.81 -16.93 -25.29
C ASP A 24 4.31 -15.58 -24.74
N VAL A 25 3.98 -15.27 -23.48
CA VAL A 25 4.19 -13.94 -22.86
C VAL A 25 5.31 -13.99 -21.82
N LEU A 26 5.34 -15.04 -21.00
CA LEU A 26 6.21 -15.25 -19.86
C LEU A 26 7.01 -16.55 -20.07
N ARG A 27 7.98 -16.50 -20.97
CA ARG A 27 8.79 -17.67 -21.33
C ARG A 27 9.71 -18.07 -20.17
N PRO A 28 9.81 -19.36 -19.82
CA PRO A 28 10.65 -19.81 -18.69
C PRO A 28 12.15 -19.48 -18.83
N ASP A 29 12.63 -19.29 -20.05
CA ASP A 29 14.03 -18.95 -20.36
C ASP A 29 14.31 -17.43 -20.35
N ASP A 30 13.28 -16.59 -20.31
CA ASP A 30 13.46 -15.13 -20.17
C ASP A 30 13.81 -14.80 -18.71
N PRO A 31 14.97 -14.16 -18.43
CA PRO A 31 15.42 -13.86 -17.08
C PRO A 31 14.49 -12.92 -16.30
N MET A 32 13.58 -12.21 -16.98
CA MET A 32 12.58 -11.35 -16.35
C MET A 32 11.37 -12.13 -15.82
N THR A 33 11.08 -13.34 -16.32
CA THR A 33 9.82 -14.05 -16.06
C THR A 33 9.58 -14.31 -14.58
N VAL A 34 10.52 -14.93 -13.87
CA VAL A 34 10.36 -15.23 -12.44
C VAL A 34 10.32 -13.96 -11.59
N PRO A 35 11.21 -12.98 -11.77
CA PRO A 35 11.09 -11.67 -11.12
C PRO A 35 9.73 -10.99 -11.33
N LEU A 36 9.21 -10.99 -12.57
CA LEU A 36 7.93 -10.37 -12.88
C LEU A 36 6.76 -11.09 -12.20
N LEU A 37 6.74 -12.43 -12.21
CA LEU A 37 5.73 -13.20 -11.48
C LEU A 37 5.72 -12.87 -9.99
N ARG A 38 6.90 -12.77 -9.35
CA ARG A 38 7.02 -12.36 -7.94
C ARG A 38 6.52 -10.93 -7.71
N LEU A 39 6.81 -10.02 -8.64
CA LEU A 39 6.34 -8.64 -8.56
C LEU A 39 4.82 -8.55 -8.73
N MET A 40 4.23 -9.34 -9.62
CA MET A 40 2.78 -9.44 -9.79
C MET A 40 2.09 -9.92 -8.50
N ILE A 41 2.60 -10.99 -7.89
CA ILE A 41 2.08 -11.50 -6.60
C ILE A 41 2.13 -10.39 -5.53
N ALA A 42 3.29 -9.74 -5.37
CA ALA A 42 3.42 -8.65 -4.40
C ALA A 42 2.47 -7.49 -4.70
N THR A 43 2.23 -7.19 -5.98
CA THR A 43 1.29 -6.14 -6.41
C THR A 43 -0.15 -6.52 -6.05
N ASP A 44 -0.56 -7.77 -6.24
CA ASP A 44 -1.88 -8.26 -5.87
C ASP A 44 -2.10 -8.18 -4.34
N ASP A 45 -1.13 -8.61 -3.54
CA ASP A 45 -1.15 -8.50 -2.08
C ASP A 45 -1.30 -7.04 -1.63
N LEU A 46 -0.49 -6.13 -2.20
CA LEU A 46 -0.53 -4.71 -1.87
C LEU A 46 -1.86 -4.06 -2.23
N ARG A 47 -2.43 -4.39 -3.40
CA ARG A 47 -3.76 -3.89 -3.82
C ARG A 47 -4.87 -4.43 -2.93
N HIS A 48 -4.77 -5.68 -2.51
CA HIS A 48 -5.73 -6.26 -1.58
C HIS A 48 -5.68 -5.57 -0.22
N LEU A 49 -4.49 -5.38 0.34
CA LEU A 49 -4.31 -4.67 1.61
C LEU A 49 -4.74 -3.20 1.53
N GLN A 50 -4.43 -2.49 0.44
CA GLN A 50 -4.92 -1.13 0.21
C GLN A 50 -6.45 -1.09 0.15
N LYS A 51 -7.09 -2.06 -0.51
CA LYS A 51 -8.55 -2.19 -0.53
C LYS A 51 -9.09 -2.41 0.89
N LEU A 52 -8.50 -3.32 1.67
CA LEU A 52 -8.92 -3.56 3.06
C LEU A 52 -8.76 -2.31 3.92
N LEU A 53 -7.69 -1.55 3.73
CA LEU A 53 -7.46 -0.30 4.47
C LEU A 53 -8.55 0.75 4.19
N VAL A 54 -9.10 0.80 2.97
CA VAL A 54 -10.21 1.71 2.65
C VAL A 54 -11.56 1.17 3.14
N ILE A 55 -11.72 -0.15 3.21
CA ILE A 55 -12.97 -0.79 3.66
C ILE A 55 -13.07 -0.81 5.19
N VAL A 56 -11.93 -0.82 5.89
CA VAL A 56 -11.91 -0.83 7.35
C VAL A 56 -12.77 0.33 7.85
N ARG A 57 -13.81 -0.01 8.59
CA ARG A 57 -14.99 0.84 8.79
C ARG A 57 -14.59 2.19 9.38
N GLU A 58 -14.89 3.29 8.69
CA GLU A 58 -14.71 4.62 9.27
C GLU A 58 -15.45 4.71 10.61
N VAL A 59 -14.71 5.14 11.63
CA VAL A 59 -15.26 5.45 12.94
C VAL A 59 -15.89 6.84 12.87
N ASP A 60 -17.17 6.92 13.21
CA ASP A 60 -17.87 8.21 13.34
C ASP A 60 -17.78 8.78 14.77
N GLU A 61 -18.26 10.01 14.95
CA GLU A 61 -18.27 10.69 16.27
C GLU A 61 -19.10 9.93 17.32
N THR A 62 -20.02 9.06 16.88
CA THR A 62 -20.92 8.28 17.75
C THR A 62 -20.33 6.94 18.18
N SER A 63 -19.21 6.53 17.60
CA SER A 63 -18.58 5.24 17.87
C SER A 63 -18.03 5.18 19.29
N THR A 64 -18.08 4.01 19.91
CA THR A 64 -17.58 3.84 21.27
C THR A 64 -16.05 3.96 21.32
N GLU A 65 -15.49 4.13 22.51
CA GLU A 65 -14.02 4.09 22.68
C GLU A 65 -13.44 2.73 22.28
N SER A 66 -14.16 1.64 22.58
CA SER A 66 -13.75 0.29 22.19
C SER A 66 -13.68 0.14 20.66
N ASP A 67 -14.70 0.63 19.94
CA ASP A 67 -14.73 0.61 18.48
C ASP A 67 -13.54 1.38 17.90
N ARG A 68 -13.23 2.56 18.45
CA ARG A 68 -12.08 3.38 18.05
C ARG A 68 -10.75 2.64 18.24
N LEU A 69 -10.55 2.00 19.39
CA LEU A 69 -9.32 1.27 19.69
C LEU A 69 -9.14 0.06 18.78
N ILE A 70 -10.20 -0.72 18.55
CA ILE A 70 -10.18 -1.86 17.63
C ILE A 70 -9.81 -1.37 16.23
N HIS A 71 -10.52 -0.36 15.73
CA HIS A 71 -10.32 0.19 14.39
C HIS A 71 -8.90 0.72 14.17
N ASN A 72 -8.39 1.54 15.10
CA ASN A 72 -7.03 2.06 15.02
C ASN A 72 -5.99 0.92 14.99
N GLY A 73 -6.22 -0.13 15.78
CA GLY A 73 -5.40 -1.31 15.78
C GLY A 73 -5.44 -2.11 14.46
N GLU A 74 -6.60 -2.20 13.82
CA GLU A 74 -6.76 -2.83 12.49
C GLU A 74 -6.04 -2.03 11.40
N ILE A 75 -6.21 -0.71 11.37
CA ILE A 75 -5.48 0.20 10.49
C ILE A 75 -3.96 0.01 10.67
N GLY A 76 -3.49 0.07 11.91
CA GLY A 76 -2.07 -0.08 12.23
C GLY A 76 -1.52 -1.44 11.80
N HIS A 77 -2.33 -2.51 11.90
CA HIS A 77 -1.93 -3.83 11.42
C HIS A 77 -1.85 -3.90 9.89
N LEU A 78 -2.90 -3.48 9.18
CA LEU A 78 -2.91 -3.46 7.71
C LEU A 78 -1.76 -2.63 7.14
N PHE A 79 -1.47 -1.49 7.76
CA PHE A 79 -0.36 -0.64 7.36
C PHE A 79 1.00 -1.33 7.50
N ARG A 80 1.25 -2.04 8.61
CA ARG A 80 2.48 -2.81 8.80
C ARG A 80 2.64 -3.89 7.73
N LEU A 81 1.55 -4.55 7.35
CA LEU A 81 1.56 -5.52 6.26
C LEU A 81 1.89 -4.87 4.92
N ILE A 82 1.28 -3.72 4.58
CA ILE A 82 1.62 -2.95 3.37
C ILE A 82 3.12 -2.64 3.33
N CYS A 83 3.67 -2.12 4.42
CA CYS A 83 5.10 -1.81 4.49
C CYS A 83 5.98 -3.05 4.29
N GLY A 84 5.59 -4.17 4.90
CA GLY A 84 6.23 -5.47 4.72
C GLY A 84 6.25 -5.92 3.26
N HIS A 85 5.10 -5.93 2.59
CA HIS A 85 5.01 -6.33 1.19
C HIS A 85 5.72 -5.36 0.24
N LEU A 86 5.70 -4.04 0.51
CA LEU A 86 6.49 -3.06 -0.25
C LEU A 86 7.99 -3.34 -0.12
N TYR A 87 8.46 -3.63 1.09
CA TYR A 87 9.86 -3.98 1.30
C TYR A 87 10.26 -5.22 0.47
N GLU A 88 9.41 -6.25 0.46
CA GLU A 88 9.65 -7.49 -0.30
C GLU A 88 9.53 -7.28 -1.82
N ALA A 89 8.69 -6.36 -2.29
CA ALA A 89 8.52 -6.01 -3.70
C ALA A 89 9.76 -5.34 -4.33
N ALA A 90 10.63 -4.74 -3.52
CA ALA A 90 11.85 -4.07 -3.99
C ALA A 90 12.81 -5.00 -4.75
N THR A 91 12.99 -6.23 -4.24
CA THR A 91 13.90 -7.22 -4.83
C THR A 91 13.45 -7.68 -6.22
N PRO A 92 12.22 -8.19 -6.41
CA PRO A 92 11.76 -8.56 -7.74
C PRO A 92 11.65 -7.36 -8.68
N PHE A 93 11.26 -6.17 -8.19
CA PHE A 93 11.27 -4.97 -9.04
C PHE A 93 12.66 -4.68 -9.60
N ARG A 94 13.70 -4.61 -8.76
CA ARG A 94 15.06 -4.36 -9.24
C ARG A 94 15.55 -5.44 -10.21
N ALA A 95 15.22 -6.70 -9.93
CA ALA A 95 15.58 -7.80 -10.83
C ALA A 95 14.87 -7.67 -12.19
N VAL A 96 13.60 -7.24 -12.22
CA VAL A 96 12.93 -6.89 -13.48
C VAL A 96 13.63 -5.71 -14.16
N ASP A 97 13.89 -4.61 -13.46
CA ASP A 97 14.49 -3.40 -14.04
C ASP A 97 15.90 -3.64 -14.61
N GLU A 98 16.66 -4.52 -13.97
CA GLU A 98 17.98 -4.95 -14.44
C GLU A 98 17.90 -5.94 -15.61
N ALA A 99 17.14 -7.04 -15.47
CA ALA A 99 17.03 -8.08 -16.49
C ALA A 99 16.34 -7.59 -17.76
N ALA A 100 15.43 -6.63 -17.61
CA ALA A 100 14.63 -6.05 -18.67
C ALA A 100 15.13 -4.67 -19.11
N ARG A 101 16.40 -4.32 -18.84
CA ARG A 101 16.93 -2.94 -19.02
C ARG A 101 16.45 -2.31 -20.34
N GLY A 102 15.62 -1.27 -20.22
CA GLY A 102 15.00 -0.54 -21.33
C GLY A 102 13.63 -1.02 -21.80
N ARG A 103 13.17 -2.23 -21.44
CA ARG A 103 11.79 -2.69 -21.70
C ARG A 103 10.78 -1.95 -20.81
N LEU A 104 11.10 -1.72 -19.54
CA LEU A 104 10.27 -0.90 -18.65
C LEU A 104 10.13 0.53 -19.17
N ASP A 105 11.25 1.15 -19.58
CA ASP A 105 11.23 2.50 -20.17
C ASP A 105 10.39 2.56 -21.44
N LYS A 106 10.47 1.53 -22.31
CA LYS A 106 9.62 1.40 -23.50
C LYS A 106 8.15 1.17 -23.16
N ALA A 107 7.86 0.40 -22.11
CA ALA A 107 6.49 0.10 -21.69
C ALA A 107 5.74 1.36 -21.22
N VAL A 108 6.45 2.33 -20.67
CA VAL A 108 5.91 3.62 -20.21
C VAL A 108 6.20 4.78 -21.16
N ALA A 109 6.85 4.55 -22.31
CA ALA A 109 7.41 5.62 -23.15
C ALA A 109 6.38 6.65 -23.65
N GLU A 110 5.12 6.24 -23.82
CA GLU A 110 4.06 7.09 -24.35
C GLU A 110 3.10 7.61 -23.26
N ASP A 111 3.30 7.22 -21.99
CA ASP A 111 2.41 7.60 -20.88
C ASP A 111 3.16 8.42 -19.81
N PRO A 112 2.85 9.72 -19.64
CA PRO A 112 3.42 10.56 -18.58
C PRO A 112 3.19 10.00 -17.17
N GLU A 113 2.03 9.39 -16.90
CA GLU A 113 1.71 8.80 -15.59
C GLU A 113 2.60 7.57 -15.33
N GLY A 114 2.70 6.69 -16.32
CA GLY A 114 3.59 5.53 -16.27
C GLY A 114 5.07 5.92 -16.05
N LYS A 115 5.54 7.00 -16.69
CA LYS A 115 6.89 7.53 -16.49
C LYS A 115 7.11 8.03 -15.07
N ALA A 116 6.16 8.80 -14.54
CA ALA A 116 6.23 9.33 -13.19
C ALA A 116 6.24 8.18 -12.16
N ALA A 117 5.36 7.20 -12.32
CA ALA A 117 5.30 6.01 -11.49
C ALA A 117 6.63 5.22 -11.53
N LEU A 118 7.18 4.96 -12.72
CA LEU A 118 8.46 4.25 -12.86
C LEU A 118 9.60 5.00 -12.17
N ALA A 119 9.65 6.34 -12.31
CA ALA A 119 10.65 7.17 -11.64
C ALA A 119 10.51 7.11 -10.11
N ALA A 120 9.27 7.16 -9.59
CA ALA A 120 8.99 7.07 -8.16
C ALA A 120 9.41 5.70 -7.58
N VAL A 121 9.05 4.59 -8.24
CA VAL A 121 9.44 3.23 -7.80
C VAL A 121 10.96 3.06 -7.82
N ARG A 122 11.63 3.51 -8.88
CA ARG A 122 13.10 3.48 -8.96
C ARG A 122 13.74 4.30 -7.84
N ALA A 123 13.23 5.50 -7.57
CA ALA A 123 13.73 6.35 -6.50
C ALA A 123 13.52 5.74 -5.11
N ALA A 124 12.40 5.06 -4.88
CA ALA A 124 12.09 4.39 -3.62
C ALA A 124 12.95 3.13 -3.38
N TYR A 125 13.35 2.43 -4.44
CA TYR A 125 14.09 1.16 -4.38
C TYR A 125 15.57 1.26 -4.77
N ASP A 126 16.08 2.48 -4.98
CA ASP A 126 17.50 2.75 -5.24
C ASP A 126 18.36 2.22 -4.08
N PRO A 127 19.23 1.22 -4.31
CA PRO A 127 20.07 0.65 -3.26
C PRO A 127 21.14 1.63 -2.73
N ASN A 128 21.42 2.71 -3.45
CA ASN A 128 22.41 3.70 -3.05
C ASN A 128 21.81 4.81 -2.18
N ARG A 129 20.48 4.89 -2.07
CA ARG A 129 19.78 5.86 -1.23
C ARG A 129 19.51 5.31 0.14
N THR A 130 20.37 5.66 1.10
CA THR A 130 20.20 5.31 2.51
C THR A 130 19.01 6.02 3.16
N ASP A 131 18.62 7.19 2.63
CA ASP A 131 17.43 7.95 3.03
C ASP A 131 16.14 7.46 2.35
N GLY A 132 16.27 6.61 1.32
CA GLY A 132 15.16 6.13 0.51
C GLY A 132 14.14 5.37 1.34
N LEU A 133 12.87 5.44 0.95
CA LEU A 133 11.73 4.87 1.68
C LEU A 133 11.96 3.39 2.07
N ARG A 134 12.62 2.62 1.21
CA ARG A 134 13.01 1.24 1.49
C ARG A 134 13.94 1.09 2.68
N HIS A 135 14.99 1.90 2.74
CA HIS A 135 16.11 1.74 3.68
C HIS A 135 15.86 2.43 5.02
N SER A 136 15.07 3.50 5.02
CA SER A 136 14.67 4.19 6.24
C SER A 136 13.44 3.53 6.85
N PHE A 137 12.28 3.75 6.24
CA PHE A 137 11.00 3.48 6.87
C PHE A 137 10.50 2.04 6.66
N LEU A 138 10.50 1.53 5.43
CA LEU A 138 9.99 0.18 5.15
C LEU A 138 10.85 -0.90 5.80
N TYR A 139 12.18 -0.73 5.80
CA TYR A 139 13.10 -1.63 6.49
C TYR A 139 12.79 -1.69 7.98
N LEU A 140 12.63 -0.53 8.63
CA LEU A 140 12.33 -0.44 10.05
C LEU A 140 11.02 -1.17 10.37
N VAL A 141 9.94 -0.81 9.67
CA VAL A 141 8.62 -1.44 9.91
C VAL A 141 8.69 -2.96 9.66
N ARG A 142 9.29 -3.39 8.56
CA ARG A 142 9.40 -4.82 8.21
C ARG A 142 10.19 -5.61 9.25
N ASN A 143 11.36 -5.12 9.66
CA ASN A 143 12.29 -5.88 10.49
C ASN A 143 12.03 -5.78 11.98
N GLU A 144 11.47 -4.67 12.46
CA GLU A 144 11.28 -4.48 13.89
C GLU A 144 9.89 -4.94 14.35
N ILE A 145 8.84 -4.62 13.59
CA ILE A 145 7.47 -4.66 14.15
C ILE A 145 6.41 -5.33 13.27
N ALA A 146 6.67 -5.61 11.99
CA ALA A 146 5.70 -6.28 11.12
C ALA A 146 5.70 -7.80 11.30
N PHE A 147 6.88 -8.42 11.40
CA PHE A 147 7.00 -9.89 11.38
C PHE A 147 7.87 -10.50 12.48
N HIS A 148 8.86 -9.77 13.03
CA HIS A 148 9.90 -10.39 13.85
C HIS A 148 9.82 -10.10 15.35
N TYR A 149 9.15 -9.00 15.76
CA TYR A 149 8.94 -8.63 17.18
C TYR A 149 10.19 -8.82 18.04
N LYS A 150 11.28 -8.13 17.71
CA LYS A 150 12.56 -8.35 18.39
C LYS A 150 12.46 -7.99 19.88
N ASP A 151 12.80 -8.95 20.74
CA ASP A 151 12.67 -8.82 22.20
C ASP A 151 13.40 -7.58 22.76
N GLN A 152 14.62 -7.34 22.29
CA GLN A 152 15.44 -6.23 22.77
C GLN A 152 14.82 -4.86 22.44
N ASP A 153 14.27 -4.70 21.24
CA ASP A 153 13.68 -3.43 20.80
C ASP A 153 12.36 -3.17 21.52
N LEU A 154 11.53 -4.20 21.65
CA LEU A 154 10.29 -4.12 22.42
C LEU A 154 10.55 -3.82 23.91
N ARG A 155 11.54 -4.47 24.52
CA ARG A 155 11.93 -4.21 25.91
C ARG A 155 12.41 -2.78 26.08
N THR A 156 13.30 -2.32 25.20
CA THR A 156 13.88 -0.98 25.27
C THR A 156 12.78 0.09 25.14
N SER A 157 11.89 -0.07 24.14
CA SER A 157 10.77 0.84 23.95
C SER A 157 9.79 0.78 25.12
N PHE A 158 9.45 -0.42 25.60
CA PHE A 158 8.54 -0.57 26.74
C PHE A 158 9.06 0.12 28.00
N GLU A 159 10.32 -0.14 28.39
CA GLU A 159 10.92 0.47 29.57
C GLU A 159 11.02 1.99 29.47
N LYS A 160 11.33 2.52 28.28
CA LYS A 160 11.35 3.96 28.02
C LYS A 160 9.96 4.57 28.19
N HIS A 161 8.99 4.10 27.44
CA HIS A 161 7.65 4.69 27.39
C HIS A 161 6.83 4.43 28.67
N LEU A 162 7.14 3.37 29.42
CA LEU A 162 6.61 3.14 30.76
C LEU A 162 7.07 4.22 31.74
N ARG A 163 8.37 4.58 31.74
CA ARG A 163 8.90 5.64 32.61
C ARG A 163 8.35 7.02 32.28
N GLU A 164 8.07 7.26 31.00
CA GLU A 164 7.56 8.54 30.49
C GLU A 164 6.02 8.65 30.62
N GLY A 165 5.32 7.57 30.98
CA GLY A 165 3.86 7.57 31.12
C GLY A 165 3.12 7.67 29.77
N HIS A 166 3.73 7.21 28.69
CA HIS A 166 3.18 7.30 27.33
C HIS A 166 2.29 6.11 26.94
N LEU A 167 2.36 5.00 27.68
CA LEU A 167 1.65 3.76 27.33
C LEU A 167 0.15 3.84 27.64
N LEU A 168 -0.67 3.29 26.74
CA LEU A 168 -2.12 3.13 26.95
C LEU A 168 -2.39 1.80 27.65
N ASP A 169 -2.93 1.87 28.87
CA ASP A 169 -3.23 0.70 29.69
C ASP A 169 -4.67 0.18 29.48
N ILE A 170 -5.16 0.14 28.22
CA ILE A 170 -6.54 -0.24 27.91
C ILE A 170 -6.59 -1.63 27.27
N LEU A 171 -7.45 -2.49 27.83
CA LEU A 171 -7.79 -3.80 27.30
C LEU A 171 -9.27 -3.80 26.90
N VAL A 172 -9.55 -4.08 25.62
CA VAL A 172 -10.90 -4.31 25.13
C VAL A 172 -11.19 -5.80 25.20
N LEU A 173 -12.16 -6.19 26.03
CA LEU A 173 -12.67 -7.56 26.12
C LEU A 173 -14.06 -7.61 25.51
N ALA A 174 -14.23 -8.44 24.48
CA ALA A 174 -15.48 -8.57 23.76
C ALA A 174 -15.95 -10.03 23.74
N GLU A 175 -17.27 -10.24 23.82
CA GLU A 175 -17.88 -11.58 23.72
C GLU A 175 -17.68 -12.21 22.33
N GLY A 176 -17.55 -11.37 21.28
CA GLY A 176 -17.28 -11.80 19.92
C GLY A 176 -15.80 -12.12 19.68
N SER A 177 -15.52 -13.30 19.12
CA SER A 177 -14.16 -13.66 18.69
C SER A 177 -13.62 -12.65 17.69
N GLY A 178 -12.38 -12.22 17.89
CA GLY A 178 -11.70 -11.24 17.02
C GLY A 178 -11.95 -9.76 17.37
N LEU A 179 -12.84 -9.45 18.31
CA LEU A 179 -13.15 -8.07 18.71
C LEU A 179 -12.42 -7.61 19.98
N SER A 180 -11.66 -8.51 20.64
CA SER A 180 -10.82 -8.13 21.77
C SER A 180 -9.52 -7.48 21.29
N ARG A 181 -9.00 -6.50 22.04
CA ARG A 181 -7.81 -5.73 21.63
C ARG A 181 -6.92 -5.34 22.80
N PHE A 182 -5.61 -5.45 22.59
CA PHE A 182 -4.57 -5.04 23.54
C PHE A 182 -3.97 -3.70 23.11
N SER A 183 -4.58 -2.57 23.47
CA SER A 183 -4.14 -1.23 22.99
C SER A 183 -2.70 -0.91 23.39
N LEU A 184 -2.25 -1.40 24.54
CA LEU A 184 -0.85 -1.33 24.99
C LEU A 184 0.13 -1.78 23.92
N THR A 185 -0.18 -2.88 23.22
CA THR A 185 0.69 -3.42 22.18
C THR A 185 0.71 -2.54 20.93
N ASP A 186 -0.42 -1.91 20.59
CA ASP A 186 -0.51 -0.98 19.46
C ASP A 186 0.31 0.29 19.69
N SER A 187 0.18 0.87 20.89
CA SER A 187 1.01 2.00 21.31
C SER A 187 2.48 1.63 21.33
N LEU A 188 2.85 0.48 21.92
CA LEU A 188 4.24 0.05 22.00
C LEU A 188 4.86 -0.15 20.60
N LEU A 189 4.13 -0.75 19.67
CA LEU A 189 4.61 -0.91 18.30
C LEU A 189 4.79 0.44 17.62
N THR A 190 3.85 1.36 17.79
CA THR A 190 3.94 2.73 17.26
C THR A 190 5.16 3.46 17.82
N PHE A 191 5.41 3.34 19.12
CA PHE A 191 6.58 3.93 19.77
C PHE A 191 7.90 3.27 19.33
N THR A 192 7.91 1.96 19.09
CA THR A 192 9.07 1.27 18.54
C THR A 192 9.42 1.82 17.14
N ILE A 193 8.42 2.18 16.33
CA ILE A 193 8.66 2.89 15.05
C ILE A 193 9.25 4.27 15.32
N ALA A 194 8.64 5.07 16.20
CA ALA A 194 9.10 6.41 16.51
C ALA A 194 10.56 6.42 16.99
N ASP A 195 10.89 5.49 17.89
CA ASP A 195 12.25 5.27 18.41
C ASP A 195 13.23 4.91 17.29
N GLY A 196 12.83 3.97 16.41
CA GLY A 196 13.65 3.55 15.28
C GLY A 196 13.85 4.62 14.21
N MET A 197 12.92 5.57 14.09
CA MET A 197 13.05 6.75 13.24
C MET A 197 13.91 7.85 13.87
N GLY A 198 14.20 7.75 15.19
CA GLY A 198 14.93 8.78 15.93
C GLY A 198 14.14 10.09 16.09
N GLU A 199 12.82 10.02 15.99
CA GLU A 199 11.95 11.20 16.01
C GLU A 199 11.42 11.51 17.41
N ARG A 200 11.10 12.79 17.65
CA ARG A 200 10.34 13.20 18.84
C ARG A 200 8.88 12.85 18.65
N LEU A 201 8.22 12.39 19.71
CA LEU A 201 6.80 12.01 19.67
C LEU A 201 5.88 13.13 19.18
N GLU A 202 6.21 14.40 19.47
CA GLU A 202 5.40 15.55 19.04
C GLU A 202 5.37 15.70 17.51
N ASP A 203 6.49 15.39 16.85
CA ASP A 203 6.64 15.50 15.40
C ASP A 203 6.28 14.17 14.69
N PHE A 204 6.27 13.07 15.44
CA PHE A 204 6.10 11.72 14.91
C PHE A 204 4.77 11.53 14.20
N ALA A 205 3.65 12.00 14.76
CA ALA A 205 2.33 11.78 14.16
C ALA A 205 2.25 12.33 12.73
N GLN A 206 2.75 13.56 12.51
CA GLN A 206 2.73 14.19 11.19
C GLN A 206 3.66 13.47 10.21
N GLN A 207 4.88 13.15 10.64
CA GLN A 207 5.86 12.46 9.79
C GLN A 207 5.40 11.05 9.45
N PHE A 208 4.88 10.32 10.42
CA PHE A 208 4.30 8.99 10.25
C PHE A 208 3.17 9.02 9.22
N MET A 209 2.26 10.00 9.30
CA MET A 209 1.20 10.17 8.29
C MET A 209 1.75 10.49 6.90
N THR A 210 2.81 11.30 6.80
CA THR A 210 3.50 11.53 5.52
C THR A 210 4.09 10.23 4.97
N ARG A 211 4.77 9.42 5.79
CA ARG A 211 5.32 8.12 5.38
C ARG A 211 4.24 7.11 4.99
N ILE A 212 3.10 7.11 5.68
CA ILE A 212 1.93 6.32 5.30
C ILE A 212 1.48 6.73 3.89
N GLY A 213 1.34 8.04 3.63
CA GLY A 213 0.97 8.55 2.32
C GLY A 213 1.95 8.14 1.22
N GLU A 214 3.26 8.24 1.48
CA GLU A 214 4.31 7.79 0.56
C GLU A 214 4.21 6.28 0.27
N ALA A 215 4.01 5.46 1.29
CA ALA A 215 3.85 4.00 1.13
C ALA A 215 2.61 3.65 0.30
N ILE A 216 1.47 4.28 0.58
CA ILE A 216 0.23 4.08 -0.18
C ILE A 216 0.39 4.55 -1.63
N GLY A 217 1.06 5.69 -1.86
CA GLY A 217 1.41 6.18 -3.19
C GLY A 217 2.23 5.17 -3.98
N LEU A 218 3.26 4.62 -3.33
CA LEU A 218 4.15 3.62 -3.93
C LEU A 218 3.42 2.32 -4.33
N VAL A 219 2.37 1.90 -3.59
CA VAL A 219 1.51 0.79 -4.01
C VAL A 219 0.86 1.07 -5.37
N GLY A 220 0.34 2.29 -5.56
CA GLY A 220 -0.22 2.73 -6.83
C GLY A 220 0.81 2.72 -7.95
N ASP A 221 2.00 3.30 -7.69
CA ASP A 221 3.07 3.39 -8.68
C ASP A 221 3.54 2.00 -9.15
N ILE A 222 3.70 1.04 -8.23
CA ILE A 222 4.06 -0.35 -8.59
C ILE A 222 2.99 -0.98 -9.46
N ALA A 223 1.71 -0.83 -9.09
CA ALA A 223 0.60 -1.39 -9.86
C ALA A 223 0.55 -0.79 -11.28
N THR A 224 0.76 0.51 -11.42
CA THR A 224 0.85 1.20 -12.72
C THR A 224 2.00 0.65 -13.56
N VAL A 225 3.21 0.53 -12.98
CA VAL A 225 4.38 0.00 -13.70
C VAL A 225 4.16 -1.44 -14.16
N VAL A 226 3.63 -2.32 -13.30
CA VAL A 226 3.32 -3.70 -13.67
C VAL A 226 2.28 -3.76 -14.77
N GLY A 227 1.23 -2.93 -14.70
CA GLY A 227 0.21 -2.83 -15.74
C GLY A 227 0.79 -2.46 -17.11
N HIS A 228 1.63 -1.43 -17.17
CA HIS A 228 2.32 -1.04 -18.41
C HIS A 228 3.22 -2.14 -18.96
N LEU A 229 4.01 -2.78 -18.09
CA LEU A 229 4.90 -3.86 -18.51
C LEU A 229 4.10 -5.04 -19.09
N LEU A 230 3.01 -5.45 -18.44
CA LEU A 230 2.14 -6.52 -18.97
C LEU A 230 1.51 -6.12 -20.31
N GLY A 231 1.02 -4.88 -20.44
CA GLY A 231 0.50 -4.37 -21.72
C GLY A 231 1.55 -4.41 -22.82
N TYR A 232 2.78 -4.00 -22.52
CA TYR A 232 3.91 -4.06 -23.44
C TYR A 232 4.23 -5.49 -23.88
N LEU A 233 4.23 -6.45 -22.96
CA LEU A 233 4.52 -7.86 -23.26
C LEU A 233 3.38 -8.54 -24.04
N LEU A 234 2.13 -8.13 -23.81
CA LEU A 234 0.98 -8.68 -24.53
C LEU A 234 0.82 -8.11 -25.95
N ALA A 235 1.29 -6.89 -26.20
CA ALA A 235 1.06 -6.18 -27.48
C ALA A 235 1.55 -6.95 -28.73
N PRO A 236 2.74 -7.60 -28.74
CA PRO A 236 3.17 -8.41 -29.88
C PRO A 236 2.28 -9.64 -30.13
N HIS A 237 1.60 -10.13 -29.09
CA HIS A 237 0.78 -11.34 -29.12
C HIS A 237 -0.71 -11.05 -29.27
N ARG A 238 -1.12 -9.83 -29.66
CA ARG A 238 -2.53 -9.38 -29.71
C ARG A 238 -3.50 -10.32 -30.43
N LYS A 239 -3.04 -11.12 -31.41
CA LYS A 239 -3.87 -12.09 -32.13
C LYS A 239 -4.19 -13.36 -31.31
N ALA A 240 -3.37 -13.68 -30.32
CA ALA A 240 -3.51 -14.80 -29.41
C ALA A 240 -4.12 -14.41 -28.04
N VAL A 241 -4.43 -13.12 -27.86
CA VAL A 241 -5.05 -12.58 -26.66
C VAL A 241 -6.56 -12.47 -26.88
N GLU A 242 -7.33 -13.21 -26.09
CA GLU A 242 -8.78 -13.08 -26.02
C GLU A 242 -9.11 -12.03 -24.95
N MET A 243 -9.67 -10.89 -25.36
CA MET A 243 -10.09 -9.84 -24.44
C MET A 243 -11.60 -9.66 -24.54
N ARG A 244 -12.29 -9.72 -23.40
CA ARG A 244 -13.73 -9.42 -23.31
C ARG A 244 -13.98 -8.34 -22.29
N GLU A 245 -14.89 -7.44 -22.62
CA GLU A 245 -15.45 -6.49 -21.65
C GLU A 245 -16.22 -7.24 -20.56
N ASP A 246 -16.03 -6.82 -19.32
CA ASP A 246 -16.66 -7.42 -18.14
C ASP A 246 -16.92 -6.31 -17.10
N GLN A 247 -17.54 -6.64 -15.98
CA GLN A 247 -17.85 -5.70 -14.91
C GLN A 247 -17.42 -6.25 -13.55
N VAL A 248 -16.87 -5.37 -12.71
CA VAL A 248 -16.53 -5.69 -11.32
C VAL A 248 -17.36 -4.81 -10.39
N THR A 249 -18.02 -5.43 -9.41
CA THR A 249 -18.73 -4.71 -8.36
C THR A 249 -17.74 -3.89 -7.54
N ILE A 250 -18.03 -2.60 -7.40
CA ILE A 250 -17.24 -1.72 -6.53
C ILE A 250 -17.85 -1.77 -5.14
N ASP A 251 -17.02 -2.05 -4.14
CA ASP A 251 -17.43 -1.95 -2.75
C ASP A 251 -17.93 -0.52 -2.45
N PRO A 252 -19.11 -0.35 -1.79
CA PRO A 252 -19.63 0.97 -1.47
C PRO A 252 -18.64 1.87 -0.71
N ALA A 253 -17.82 1.31 0.19
CA ALA A 253 -16.83 2.08 0.93
C ALA A 253 -15.71 2.61 0.02
N LEU A 254 -15.21 1.78 -0.91
CA LEU A 254 -14.22 2.21 -1.91
C LEU A 254 -14.74 3.36 -2.77
N ARG A 255 -16.01 3.31 -3.14
CA ARG A 255 -16.67 4.37 -3.91
C ARG A 255 -16.75 5.66 -3.09
N ALA A 256 -17.24 5.58 -1.86
CA ALA A 256 -17.36 6.74 -0.99
C ALA A 256 -16.01 7.44 -0.78
N ALA A 257 -14.96 6.67 -0.51
CA ALA A 257 -13.59 7.18 -0.34
C ALA A 257 -13.07 7.86 -1.61
N ARG A 258 -13.26 7.26 -2.79
CA ARG A 258 -12.86 7.86 -4.06
C ARG A 258 -13.59 9.18 -4.31
N ASP A 259 -14.91 9.19 -4.13
CA ASP A 259 -15.73 10.38 -4.36
C ASP A 259 -15.35 11.51 -3.38
N GLN A 260 -14.94 11.18 -2.16
CA GLN A 260 -14.38 12.14 -1.20
C GLN A 260 -13.04 12.75 -1.67
N ILE A 261 -12.08 11.91 -2.08
CA ILE A 261 -10.79 12.36 -2.61
C ILE A 261 -10.99 13.29 -3.82
N GLU A 262 -11.91 12.96 -4.72
CA GLU A 262 -12.24 13.82 -5.85
C GLU A 262 -12.82 15.17 -5.43
N ARG A 263 -13.72 15.19 -4.44
CA ARG A 263 -14.26 16.43 -3.88
C ARG A 263 -13.15 17.29 -3.27
N GLU A 264 -12.23 16.70 -2.51
CA GLU A 264 -11.10 17.40 -1.90
C GLU A 264 -10.14 17.95 -2.95
N ARG A 265 -9.81 17.17 -3.99
CA ARG A 265 -8.99 17.64 -5.11
C ARG A 265 -9.64 18.81 -5.86
N ARG A 266 -10.96 18.78 -6.07
CA ARG A 266 -11.69 19.89 -6.71
C ARG A 266 -11.65 21.15 -5.83
N LYS A 267 -11.78 21.01 -4.51
CA LYS A 267 -11.63 22.12 -3.57
C LYS A 267 -10.21 22.71 -3.61
N ALA A 268 -9.18 21.87 -3.59
CA ALA A 268 -7.79 22.32 -3.63
C ALA A 268 -7.42 23.05 -4.92
N LYS A 269 -8.03 22.70 -6.06
CA LYS A 269 -7.83 23.39 -7.35
C LYS A 269 -8.61 24.71 -7.48
N ALA A 270 -9.58 24.96 -6.62
CA ALA A 270 -10.41 26.17 -6.65
C ALA A 270 -9.84 27.31 -5.78
N VAL A 271 -8.78 27.03 -5.02
CA VAL A 271 -7.99 27.99 -4.22
C VAL A 271 -6.78 28.43 -5.03
#